data_AF-A0A257XL13-F1
#
_entry.id   AF-A0A257XL13-F1
#
_cell.length_a   1.000
_cell.length_b   1.000
_cell.length_c   1.000
_cell.angle_alpha   90.00
_cell.angle_beta   90.00
_cell.angle_gamma   90.00
#
_symmetry.space_group_name_H-M   'P 1'
#
loop_
_entity.id
_entity.type
_entity.pdbx_description
1 polymer ?
#
loop_
_entity_poly.entity_id
_entity_poly.type
_entity_poly.pdbx_seq_one_letter_code
_entity_poly.pdbx_strand_id
1 'polypeptide(L)'
;MTLEAVGATPNQLPPLPIVEADGVRQYEESSRSDQALINGKPGAVLIKTISVVPTRDGAITLPGLDVGWWNTETKTQETAHLPAETFTVAASDQTRPAAPPPQALPAAPIDVPQAPPPTVETQLALPAWLAEMLNLRTGATLAAILLVLGLTALLLRRRAAHAARATSGAARPAYRSRGRARISAAAALDDLRAACKADDALAAHAALIAWTRAEGGPAPVATGQNALDAQAFDANTFRTPAMAKAAEDLRQHLYGAGSSSAGSSRAGSTRWRGAACLSAVRAECAARARSAPKRRGARLAPLYP
;
A
#
# COMPACT_ATOMS: atom_id res chain seq x y z
N MET A 1 14.77 2.91 23.08
CA MET A 1 15.76 3.80 22.41
C MET A 1 15.15 4.38 21.15
N THR A 2 15.57 5.58 20.76
CA THR A 2 15.06 6.28 19.56
C THR A 2 16.24 6.85 18.77
N LEU A 3 16.25 6.62 17.46
CA LEU A 3 17.20 7.20 16.51
C LEU A 3 16.46 8.14 15.57
N GLU A 4 16.90 9.39 15.48
CA GLU A 4 16.36 10.39 14.58
C GLU A 4 17.42 10.79 13.56
N ALA A 5 17.03 10.84 12.27
CA ALA A 5 17.93 11.25 11.20
C ALA A 5 17.26 12.30 10.31
N VAL A 6 17.95 13.42 10.09
CA VAL A 6 17.50 14.49 9.20
C VAL A 6 17.92 14.16 7.76
N GLY A 7 17.01 14.34 6.79
CA GLY A 7 17.29 14.11 5.36
C GLY A 7 17.37 12.64 4.94
N ALA A 8 17.22 11.71 5.87
CA ALA A 8 17.14 10.28 5.58
C ALA A 8 15.68 9.82 5.46
N THR A 9 15.48 8.74 4.70
CA THR A 9 14.21 8.01 4.64
C THR A 9 14.25 6.81 5.59
N PRO A 10 13.09 6.26 6.02
CA PRO A 10 13.05 5.14 6.97
C PRO A 10 13.90 3.93 6.55
N ASN A 11 13.95 3.64 5.24
CA ASN A 11 14.73 2.53 4.68
C ASN A 11 16.25 2.76 4.66
N GLN A 12 16.70 3.98 4.95
CA GLN A 12 18.13 4.33 5.03
C GLN A 12 18.66 4.30 6.47
N LEU A 13 17.79 4.10 7.46
CA LEU A 13 18.21 3.98 8.85
C LEU A 13 18.90 2.61 9.06
N PRO A 14 20.08 2.59 9.70
CA PRO A 14 20.75 1.34 10.01
C PRO A 14 19.96 0.54 11.05
N PRO A 15 20.05 -0.80 11.03
CA PRO A 15 19.52 -1.61 12.12
C PRO A 15 20.28 -1.30 13.41
N LEU A 16 19.55 -1.14 14.52
CA LEU A 16 20.13 -0.92 15.84
C LEU A 16 20.41 -2.28 16.50
N PRO A 17 21.69 -2.65 16.73
CA PRO A 17 22.00 -3.89 17.42
C PRO A 17 21.59 -3.81 18.89
N ILE A 18 21.20 -4.95 19.47
CA ILE A 18 21.01 -5.07 20.91
C ILE A 18 22.30 -5.63 21.49
N VAL A 19 22.87 -4.92 22.45
CA VAL A 19 24.03 -5.40 23.19
C VAL A 19 23.51 -6.09 24.45
N GLU A 20 23.80 -7.39 24.57
CA GLU A 20 23.44 -8.16 25.75
C GLU A 20 24.17 -7.58 26.98
N ALA A 21 23.45 -7.51 28.09
CA ALA A 21 23.94 -6.99 29.35
C ALA A 21 23.89 -8.09 30.39
N ASP A 22 24.95 -8.19 31.21
CA ASP A 22 25.01 -9.20 32.26
C ASP A 22 23.99 -8.92 33.37
N GLY A 23 23.42 -9.98 33.95
CA GLY A 23 22.41 -9.89 35.00
C GLY A 23 21.01 -9.51 34.53
N VAL A 24 20.74 -9.46 33.22
CA VAL A 24 19.39 -9.23 32.66
C VAL A 24 19.07 -10.14 31.49
N ARG A 25 17.77 -10.43 31.32
CA ARG A 25 17.22 -10.98 30.08
C ARG A 25 16.57 -9.85 29.30
N GLN A 26 16.98 -9.68 28.04
CA GLN A 26 16.47 -8.65 27.16
C GLN A 26 15.57 -9.29 26.09
N TYR A 27 14.37 -8.74 25.92
CA TYR A 27 13.42 -9.18 24.90
C TYR A 27 13.12 -8.02 23.96
N GLU A 28 13.44 -8.20 22.68
CA GLU A 28 13.17 -7.22 21.64
C GLU A 28 11.68 -7.23 21.26
N GLU A 29 11.10 -6.05 21.15
CA GLU A 29 9.79 -5.85 20.53
C GLU A 29 9.97 -5.37 19.08
N SER A 30 8.93 -5.52 18.25
CA SER A 30 8.93 -5.07 16.86
C SER A 30 9.39 -3.60 16.73
N SER A 31 10.52 -3.40 16.04
CA SER A 31 11.02 -2.07 15.74
C SER A 31 10.06 -1.30 14.82
N ARG A 32 9.90 0.00 15.07
CA ARG A 32 9.04 0.88 14.27
C ARG A 32 9.88 1.94 13.58
N SER A 33 9.72 2.08 12.26
CA SER A 33 10.38 3.13 11.48
C SER A 33 9.35 3.92 10.67
N ASP A 34 9.40 5.25 10.80
CA ASP A 34 8.42 6.16 10.19
C ASP A 34 9.10 7.42 9.65
N GLN A 35 8.45 8.09 8.69
CA GLN A 35 8.84 9.44 8.29
C GLN A 35 8.42 10.44 9.36
N ALA A 36 9.29 11.41 9.66
CA ALA A 36 9.06 12.44 10.67
C ALA A 36 9.66 13.78 10.24
N LEU A 37 9.22 14.86 10.89
CA LEU A 37 9.89 16.16 10.79
C LEU A 37 10.82 16.30 11.99
N ILE A 38 12.13 16.37 11.72
CA ILE A 38 13.17 16.52 12.75
C ILE A 38 13.70 17.95 12.64
N ASN A 39 13.52 18.76 13.69
CA ASN A 39 13.88 20.18 13.70
C ASN A 39 13.32 20.98 12.50
N GLY A 40 12.07 20.67 12.10
CA GLY A 40 11.39 21.32 10.97
C GLY A 40 11.86 20.86 9.58
N LYS A 41 12.83 19.94 9.50
CA LYS A 41 13.32 19.36 8.25
C LYS A 41 12.76 17.93 8.05
N PRO A 42 12.50 17.50 6.81
CA PRO A 42 12.13 16.11 6.54
C PRO A 42 13.20 15.14 7.03
N GLY A 43 12.78 14.06 7.68
CA GLY A 43 13.67 13.03 8.20
C GLY A 43 12.93 11.73 8.48
N ALA A 44 13.59 10.85 9.22
CA ALA A 44 13.06 9.57 9.63
C ALA A 44 13.39 9.30 11.10
N VAL A 45 12.52 8.52 11.75
CA VAL A 45 12.69 8.07 13.12
C VAL A 45 12.62 6.56 13.17
N LEU A 46 13.52 5.94 13.95
CA LEU A 46 13.51 4.52 14.29
C LEU A 46 13.37 4.39 15.81
N ILE A 47 12.30 3.73 16.24
CA ILE A 47 12.02 3.44 17.64
C ILE A 47 12.24 1.96 17.86
N LYS A 48 13.10 1.63 18.83
CA LYS A 48 13.38 0.26 19.25
C LYS A 48 13.11 0.11 20.74
N THR A 49 12.18 -0.79 21.07
CA THR A 49 11.75 -1.07 22.43
C THR A 49 12.31 -2.42 22.88
N ILE A 50 12.86 -2.44 24.09
CA ILE A 50 13.44 -3.65 24.69
C ILE A 50 12.88 -3.78 26.09
N SER A 51 12.34 -4.96 26.40
CA SER A 51 11.93 -5.31 27.75
C SER A 51 13.11 -5.95 28.47
N VAL A 52 13.49 -5.38 29.62
CA VAL A 52 14.63 -5.82 30.41
C VAL A 52 14.13 -6.46 31.70
N VAL A 53 14.44 -7.74 31.91
CA VAL A 53 14.06 -8.50 33.11
C VAL A 53 15.33 -8.82 33.90
N PRO A 54 15.52 -8.22 35.09
CA PRO A 54 16.65 -8.57 35.96
C PRO A 54 16.67 -10.03 36.38
N THR A 55 17.87 -10.63 36.39
CA THR A 55 18.09 -12.00 36.87
C THR A 55 18.87 -12.06 38.18
N ARG A 56 19.47 -10.94 38.60
CA ARG A 56 20.17 -10.78 39.88
C ARG A 56 19.84 -9.44 40.53
N ASP A 57 20.03 -9.38 41.83
CA ASP A 57 20.02 -8.17 42.61
C ASP A 57 21.35 -7.41 42.50
N GLY A 58 21.34 -6.15 42.95
CA GLY A 58 22.50 -5.26 42.91
C GLY A 58 22.56 -4.38 41.66
N ALA A 59 23.74 -3.80 41.41
CA ALA A 59 23.95 -2.88 40.29
C ALA A 59 24.05 -3.64 38.97
N ILE A 60 23.27 -3.18 37.98
CA ILE A 60 23.22 -3.70 36.62
C ILE A 60 23.45 -2.52 35.67
N THR A 61 24.32 -2.72 34.69
CA THR A 61 24.66 -1.70 33.69
C THR A 61 24.23 -2.17 32.31
N LEU A 62 23.35 -1.39 31.68
CA LEU A 62 23.05 -1.50 30.26
C LEU A 62 24.16 -0.81 29.47
N PRO A 63 24.82 -1.52 28.55
CA PRO A 63 25.88 -0.96 27.73
C PRO A 63 25.34 0.15 26.82
N GLY A 64 26.18 1.15 26.57
CA GLY A 64 25.90 2.18 25.59
C GLY A 64 25.93 1.63 24.16
N LEU A 65 25.46 2.44 23.21
CA LEU A 65 25.41 2.08 21.80
C LEU A 65 25.97 3.22 20.95
N ASP A 66 26.85 2.87 20.03
CA ASP A 66 27.45 3.79 19.07
C ASP A 66 26.90 3.51 17.67
N VAL A 67 26.47 4.57 16.98
CA VAL A 67 25.95 4.49 15.61
C VAL A 67 26.75 5.43 14.72
N GLY A 68 27.50 4.86 13.77
CA GLY A 68 28.19 5.63 12.74
C GLY A 68 27.21 6.20 11.72
N TRP A 69 27.41 7.45 11.33
CA TRP A 69 26.59 8.14 10.33
C TRP A 69 27.43 9.09 9.48
N TRP A 70 26.94 9.40 8.28
CA TRP A 70 27.60 10.34 7.39
C TRP A 70 27.01 11.73 7.55
N ASN A 71 27.82 12.69 8.00
CA ASN A 71 27.40 14.07 8.10
C ASN A 71 27.56 14.77 6.74
N THR A 72 26.44 15.18 6.16
CA THR A 72 26.42 15.82 4.84
C THR A 72 26.86 17.29 4.87
N GLU A 73 26.84 17.93 6.03
CA GLU A 73 27.30 19.32 6.23
C GLU A 73 28.83 19.36 6.33
N THR A 74 29.42 18.48 7.14
CA THR A 74 30.88 18.39 7.34
C THR A 74 31.58 17.47 6.33
N LYS A 75 30.82 16.65 5.60
CA LYS A 75 31.29 15.64 4.63
C LYS A 75 32.26 14.63 5.25
N THR A 76 32.02 14.26 6.49
CA THR A 76 32.81 13.29 7.25
C THR A 76 31.92 12.25 7.90
N GLN A 77 32.51 11.10 8.22
CA GLN A 77 31.85 10.12 9.08
C GLN A 77 31.93 10.59 10.54
N GLU A 78 30.78 10.61 11.21
CA GLU A 78 30.62 10.97 12.61
C GLU A 78 29.92 9.82 13.35
N THR A 79 29.90 9.87 14.68
CA THR A 79 29.30 8.83 15.52
C THR A 79 28.30 9.46 16.49
N ALA A 80 27.10 8.90 16.53
CA ALA A 80 26.09 9.21 17.54
C ALA A 80 26.26 8.21 18.70
N HIS A 81 26.35 8.73 19.92
CA HIS A 81 26.63 7.96 21.12
C HIS A 81 25.40 7.94 22.03
N LEU A 82 24.93 6.75 22.37
CA LEU A 82 23.95 6.52 23.43
C LEU A 82 24.70 6.06 24.69
N PRO A 83 24.65 6.81 25.81
CA PRO A 83 25.42 6.48 27.00
C PRO A 83 24.92 5.18 27.66
N ALA A 84 25.82 4.51 28.37
CA ALA A 84 25.47 3.39 29.22
C ALA A 84 24.60 3.86 30.40
N GLU A 85 23.63 3.04 30.78
CA GLU A 85 22.70 3.34 31.87
C GLU A 85 22.83 2.30 32.98
N THR A 86 23.03 2.74 34.22
CA THR A 86 23.15 1.83 35.37
C THR A 86 21.95 2.00 36.29
N PHE A 87 21.32 0.91 36.67
CA PHE A 87 20.25 0.88 37.66
C PHE A 87 20.53 -0.19 38.72
N THR A 88 19.92 -0.02 39.89
CA THR A 88 20.08 -0.95 41.01
C THR A 88 18.80 -1.73 41.21
N VAL A 89 18.92 -3.06 41.26
CA VAL A 89 17.80 -3.97 41.50
C VAL A 89 17.80 -4.37 42.96
N ALA A 90 16.68 -4.15 43.64
CA ALA A 90 16.51 -4.55 45.02
C ALA A 90 16.54 -6.08 45.13
N ALA A 91 17.12 -6.58 46.22
CA ALA A 91 17.04 -8.00 46.55
C ALA A 91 15.58 -8.43 46.68
N SER A 92 15.22 -9.52 46.00
CA SER A 92 13.93 -10.16 46.21
C SER A 92 14.03 -11.04 47.44
N ASP A 93 13.22 -10.78 48.46
CA ASP A 93 13.06 -11.69 49.59
C ASP A 93 12.45 -13.00 49.08
N GLN A 94 13.30 -13.94 48.66
CA GLN A 94 12.88 -15.30 48.28
C GLN A 94 12.37 -16.11 49.48
N THR A 95 12.23 -15.51 50.66
CA THR A 95 11.66 -16.13 51.86
C THR A 95 10.15 -15.93 51.98
N ARG A 96 9.42 -15.87 50.86
CA ARG A 96 7.98 -16.16 50.90
C ARG A 96 7.78 -17.64 50.60
N PRO A 97 7.40 -18.48 51.60
CA PRO A 97 7.07 -19.87 51.33
C PRO A 97 5.96 -19.93 50.27
N ALA A 98 6.16 -20.77 49.25
CA ALA A 98 5.09 -21.14 48.35
C ALA A 98 3.91 -21.65 49.19
N ALA A 99 2.73 -21.05 49.00
CA ALA A 99 1.52 -21.52 49.67
C ALA A 99 1.32 -23.01 49.31
N PRO A 100 1.11 -23.90 50.30
CA PRO A 100 0.91 -25.31 50.01
C PRO A 100 -0.36 -25.49 49.16
N PRO A 101 -0.38 -26.44 48.21
CA PRO A 101 -1.64 -26.82 47.56
C PRO A 101 -2.63 -27.28 48.64
N PRO A 102 -3.92 -26.88 48.56
CA PRO A 102 -4.91 -27.25 49.57
C PRO A 102 -5.03 -28.78 49.64
N GLN A 103 -4.74 -29.34 50.82
CA GLN A 103 -4.97 -30.74 51.13
C GLN A 103 -6.47 -30.96 51.34
N ALA A 104 -7.06 -31.88 50.58
CA ALA A 104 -8.43 -32.34 50.82
C ALA A 104 -8.46 -33.19 52.10
N LEU A 105 -9.18 -32.72 53.13
CA LEU A 105 -9.53 -33.54 54.28
C LEU A 105 -10.67 -34.51 53.92
N PRO A 106 -10.65 -35.77 54.38
CA PRO A 106 -11.80 -36.67 54.26
C PRO A 106 -12.96 -36.20 55.13
N ALA A 107 -14.16 -36.15 54.55
CA ALA A 107 -15.39 -35.83 55.26
C ALA A 107 -15.81 -36.99 56.18
N ALA A 108 -16.08 -36.68 57.45
CA ALA A 108 -16.82 -37.57 58.34
C ALA A 108 -18.30 -37.61 57.93
N PRO A 109 -18.99 -38.77 58.05
CA PRO A 109 -20.38 -38.90 57.62
C PRO A 109 -21.29 -38.17 58.61
N ILE A 110 -22.00 -37.16 58.13
CA ILE A 110 -23.16 -36.59 58.82
C ILE A 110 -24.38 -37.36 58.32
N ASP A 111 -25.05 -38.03 59.25
CA ASP A 111 -26.34 -38.66 59.03
C ASP A 111 -27.42 -37.55 58.97
N VAL A 112 -28.15 -37.47 57.87
CA VAL A 112 -29.23 -36.49 57.67
C VAL A 112 -30.53 -37.25 57.43
N PRO A 113 -31.59 -37.04 58.25
CA PRO A 113 -32.87 -37.69 58.06
C PRO A 113 -33.54 -37.32 56.73
N GLN A 114 -34.01 -38.33 55.99
CA GLN A 114 -34.83 -38.18 54.80
C GLN A 114 -36.18 -37.52 55.11
N ALA A 115 -36.44 -36.38 54.46
CA ALA A 115 -37.78 -35.82 54.26
C ALA A 115 -38.20 -35.97 52.78
N PRO A 116 -39.50 -36.17 52.47
CA PRO A 116 -39.97 -36.54 51.13
C PRO A 116 -39.79 -35.42 50.10
N PRO A 117 -39.69 -35.75 48.80
CA PRO A 117 -39.26 -34.80 47.78
C PRO A 117 -40.34 -33.74 47.52
N PRO A 118 -40.00 -32.44 47.45
CA PRO A 118 -40.84 -31.49 46.76
C PRO A 118 -40.73 -31.75 45.25
N THR A 119 -41.87 -31.92 44.59
CA THR A 119 -41.97 -31.91 43.14
C THR A 119 -41.57 -30.52 42.65
N VAL A 120 -40.30 -30.37 42.27
CA VAL A 120 -39.84 -29.16 41.58
C VAL A 120 -40.20 -29.36 40.12
N GLU A 121 -41.32 -28.77 39.70
CA GLU A 121 -41.50 -28.45 38.28
C GLU A 121 -40.34 -27.57 37.86
N THR A 122 -39.37 -28.18 37.17
CA THR A 122 -38.26 -27.45 36.57
C THR A 122 -38.81 -26.72 35.37
N GLN A 123 -39.44 -25.57 35.61
CA GLN A 123 -39.54 -24.56 34.57
C GLN A 123 -38.11 -24.09 34.28
N LEU A 124 -37.62 -24.49 33.11
CA LEU A 124 -36.37 -24.02 32.53
C LEU A 124 -36.53 -22.52 32.19
N ALA A 125 -36.57 -21.67 33.22
CA ALA A 125 -36.62 -20.24 33.09
C ALA A 125 -35.23 -19.76 32.65
N LEU A 126 -34.99 -19.78 31.35
CA LEU A 126 -33.93 -19.00 30.73
C LEU A 126 -34.11 -17.55 31.22
N PRO A 127 -33.04 -16.87 31.66
CA PRO A 127 -33.18 -15.53 32.20
C PRO A 127 -33.74 -14.60 31.11
N ALA A 128 -34.67 -13.71 31.48
CA ALA A 128 -35.49 -12.95 30.53
C ALA A 128 -34.67 -12.24 29.43
N TRP A 129 -33.47 -11.75 29.78
CA TRP A 129 -32.54 -11.12 28.83
C TRP A 129 -32.07 -12.06 27.69
N LEU A 130 -31.99 -13.36 27.96
CA LEU A 130 -31.55 -14.40 27.01
C LEU A 130 -32.71 -14.85 26.12
N ALA A 131 -33.94 -14.90 26.66
CA ALA A 131 -35.16 -15.11 25.88
C ALA A 131 -35.47 -13.92 24.94
N GLU A 132 -35.13 -12.71 25.37
CA GLU A 132 -35.32 -11.47 24.60
C GLU A 132 -34.26 -11.29 23.50
N MET A 133 -33.05 -11.82 23.73
CA MET A 133 -31.97 -11.90 22.73
C MET A 133 -32.21 -12.99 21.67
N LEU A 134 -32.98 -14.04 22.00
CA LEU A 134 -33.39 -15.11 21.08
C LEU A 134 -34.74 -14.83 20.38
N ASN A 135 -35.37 -13.68 20.68
CA ASN A 135 -36.64 -13.31 20.08
C ASN A 135 -36.38 -12.83 18.64
N LEU A 136 -36.87 -13.58 17.65
CA LEU A 136 -36.56 -13.37 16.23
C LEU A 136 -36.84 -11.92 15.74
N ARG A 137 -37.74 -11.20 16.43
CA ARG A 137 -38.09 -9.80 16.15
C ARG A 137 -36.99 -8.81 16.58
N THR A 138 -36.30 -9.01 17.71
CA THR A 138 -35.21 -8.13 18.17
C THR A 138 -33.93 -8.39 17.38
N GLY A 139 -33.66 -9.66 17.04
CA GLY A 139 -32.59 -10.01 16.10
C GLY A 139 -32.82 -9.42 14.70
N ALA A 140 -34.05 -9.44 14.21
CA ALA A 140 -34.40 -8.87 12.90
C ALA A 140 -34.25 -7.34 12.85
N THR A 141 -34.62 -6.61 13.91
CA THR A 141 -34.45 -5.15 13.95
C THR A 141 -32.98 -4.75 14.01
N LEU A 142 -32.16 -5.46 14.79
CA LEU A 142 -30.73 -5.20 14.90
C LEU A 142 -29.99 -5.53 13.59
N ALA A 143 -30.35 -6.64 12.94
CA ALA A 143 -29.86 -6.98 11.60
C ALA A 143 -30.28 -5.96 10.54
N ALA A 144 -31.52 -5.47 10.58
CA ALA A 144 -31.99 -4.42 9.67
C ALA A 144 -31.24 -3.10 9.89
N ILE A 145 -30.98 -2.70 11.15
CA ILE A 145 -30.20 -1.50 11.47
C ILE A 145 -28.75 -1.65 10.98
N LEU A 146 -28.10 -2.79 11.19
CA LEU A 146 -26.74 -3.05 10.69
C LEU A 146 -26.69 -3.09 9.15
N LEU A 147 -27.72 -3.62 8.50
CA LEU A 147 -27.82 -3.64 7.04
C LEU A 147 -28.04 -2.24 6.48
N VAL A 148 -28.88 -1.41 7.12
CA VAL A 148 -29.08 0.00 6.76
C VAL A 148 -27.81 0.81 7.01
N LEU A 149 -27.12 0.63 8.14
CA LEU A 149 -25.83 1.26 8.44
C LEU A 149 -24.74 0.82 7.46
N GLY A 150 -24.71 -0.47 7.11
CA GLY A 150 -23.80 -1.03 6.12
C GLY A 150 -24.07 -0.49 4.72
N LEU A 151 -25.34 -0.43 4.29
CA LEU A 151 -25.74 0.13 3.00
C LEU A 151 -25.49 1.64 2.95
N THR A 152 -25.80 2.39 4.00
CA THR A 152 -25.52 3.83 4.06
C THR A 152 -24.02 4.09 4.08
N ALA A 153 -23.22 3.34 4.84
CA ALA A 153 -21.76 3.41 4.78
C ALA A 153 -21.21 3.01 3.40
N LEU A 154 -21.79 2.01 2.74
CA LEU A 154 -21.42 1.60 1.37
C LEU A 154 -21.80 2.67 0.36
N LEU A 155 -22.97 3.30 0.48
CA LEU A 155 -23.43 4.39 -0.37
C LEU A 155 -22.61 5.65 -0.13
N LEU A 156 -22.22 5.95 1.11
CA LEU A 156 -21.30 7.03 1.46
C LEU A 156 -19.89 6.74 0.98
N ARG A 157 -19.41 5.48 1.02
CA ARG A 157 -18.12 5.07 0.42
C ARG A 157 -18.17 5.13 -1.10
N ARG A 158 -19.27 4.75 -1.73
CA ARG A 158 -19.48 4.88 -3.18
C ARG A 158 -19.58 6.34 -3.59
N ARG A 159 -20.30 7.16 -2.82
CA ARG A 159 -20.39 8.61 -3.02
C ARG A 159 -19.08 9.30 -2.74
N ALA A 160 -18.31 8.89 -1.73
CA ALA A 160 -16.97 9.40 -1.44
C ALA A 160 -15.95 8.91 -2.47
N ALA A 161 -16.09 7.71 -3.03
CA ALA A 161 -15.28 7.23 -4.14
C ALA A 161 -15.65 7.94 -5.46
N HIS A 162 -16.94 8.24 -5.69
CA HIS A 162 -17.40 9.02 -6.83
C HIS A 162 -17.10 10.51 -6.68
N ALA A 163 -17.19 11.06 -5.46
CA ALA A 163 -16.79 12.42 -5.13
C ALA A 163 -15.28 12.54 -5.14
N ALA A 164 -14.51 11.54 -4.67
CA ALA A 164 -13.07 11.48 -4.88
C ALA A 164 -12.72 11.35 -6.36
N ARG A 165 -13.54 10.70 -7.19
CA ARG A 165 -13.39 10.70 -8.67
C ARG A 165 -13.82 12.02 -9.33
N ALA A 166 -14.73 12.79 -8.74
CA ALA A 166 -15.25 14.05 -9.28
C ALA A 166 -14.49 15.30 -8.76
N THR A 167 -13.94 15.23 -7.56
CA THR A 167 -13.03 16.23 -6.96
C THR A 167 -11.57 15.92 -7.23
N SER A 168 -11.23 14.68 -7.62
CA SER A 168 -10.00 14.39 -8.36
C SER A 168 -10.20 14.67 -9.85
N GLY A 169 -10.37 15.94 -10.19
CA GLY A 169 -9.95 16.48 -11.50
C GLY A 169 -8.43 16.34 -11.74
N ALA A 170 -7.71 15.69 -10.83
CA ALA A 170 -6.34 15.23 -10.98
C ALA A 170 -6.25 13.76 -10.53
N ALA A 171 -7.01 12.86 -11.17
CA ALA A 171 -6.66 11.45 -11.16
C ALA A 171 -5.21 11.34 -11.65
N ARG A 172 -4.24 11.04 -10.77
CA ARG A 172 -2.87 10.74 -11.19
C ARG A 172 -2.96 9.49 -12.09
N PRO A 173 -2.80 9.62 -13.42
CA PRO A 173 -2.99 8.51 -14.34
C PRO A 173 -1.95 7.41 -14.04
N ALA A 174 -2.23 6.14 -14.36
CA ALA A 174 -1.36 5.03 -13.91
C ALA A 174 0.06 5.11 -14.51
N TYR A 175 0.26 5.88 -15.58
CA TYR A 175 1.59 6.21 -16.09
C TYR A 175 2.43 7.06 -15.11
N ARG A 176 1.80 7.85 -14.22
CA ARG A 176 2.49 8.68 -13.21
C ARG A 176 2.70 7.95 -11.88
N SER A 177 1.92 6.92 -11.56
CA SER A 177 1.85 6.37 -10.19
C SER A 177 2.38 4.97 -10.00
N ARG A 178 2.97 4.31 -11.02
CA ARG A 178 3.61 3.00 -10.86
C ARG A 178 5.09 3.03 -11.19
N GLY A 179 5.87 3.48 -10.21
CA GLY A 179 7.26 3.07 -10.13
C GLY A 179 7.31 1.56 -9.94
N ARG A 180 7.78 0.83 -10.97
CA ARG A 180 8.26 -0.57 -10.93
C ARG A 180 7.29 -1.73 -11.23
N ALA A 181 5.98 -1.55 -11.23
CA ALA A 181 5.07 -2.59 -11.74
C ALA A 181 4.96 -2.50 -13.28
N ARG A 182 5.26 -3.58 -14.01
CA ARG A 182 5.00 -3.64 -15.46
C ARG A 182 3.52 -3.33 -15.70
N ILE A 183 3.24 -2.17 -16.27
CA ILE A 183 1.88 -1.80 -16.65
C ILE A 183 1.47 -2.76 -17.77
N SER A 184 0.34 -3.46 -17.61
CA SER A 184 -0.19 -4.31 -18.66
C SER A 184 -0.64 -3.44 -19.84
N ALA A 185 -0.45 -3.92 -21.08
CA ALA A 185 -0.88 -3.21 -22.27
C ALA A 185 -2.37 -2.85 -22.23
N ALA A 186 -3.20 -3.74 -21.67
CA ALA A 186 -4.63 -3.51 -21.46
C ALA A 186 -4.92 -2.31 -20.54
N ALA A 187 -4.20 -2.20 -19.40
CA ALA A 187 -4.40 -1.09 -18.47
C ALA A 187 -3.98 0.26 -19.08
N ALA A 188 -2.85 0.30 -19.78
CA ALA A 188 -2.40 1.51 -20.47
C ALA A 188 -3.37 1.95 -21.59
N LEU A 189 -4.00 0.98 -22.27
CA LEU A 189 -5.00 1.24 -23.30
C LEU A 189 -6.30 1.81 -22.72
N ASP A 190 -6.74 1.32 -21.56
CA ASP A 190 -7.92 1.85 -20.88
C ASP A 190 -7.67 3.26 -20.35
N ASP A 191 -6.48 3.54 -19.84
CA ASP A 191 -6.04 4.89 -19.47
C ASP A 191 -6.02 5.84 -20.68
N LEU A 192 -5.53 5.38 -21.84
CA LEU A 192 -5.56 6.14 -23.08
C LEU A 192 -6.99 6.46 -23.52
N ARG A 193 -7.90 5.47 -23.47
CA ARG A 193 -9.32 5.67 -23.79
C ARG A 193 -9.98 6.65 -22.82
N ALA A 194 -9.62 6.62 -21.53
CA ALA A 194 -10.13 7.54 -20.54
C ALA A 194 -9.64 8.97 -20.80
N ALA A 195 -8.35 9.15 -21.08
CA ALA A 195 -7.77 10.46 -21.41
C ALA A 195 -8.38 11.05 -22.69
N CYS A 196 -8.58 10.23 -23.72
CA CYS A 196 -9.27 10.66 -24.95
C CYS A 196 -10.74 11.03 -24.72
N LYS A 197 -11.44 10.39 -23.76
CA LYS A 197 -12.81 10.79 -23.39
C LYS A 197 -12.85 12.08 -22.58
N ALA A 198 -11.82 12.33 -21.77
CA ALA A 198 -11.68 13.53 -20.95
C ALA A 198 -11.15 14.73 -21.75
N ASP A 199 -10.80 14.55 -23.03
CA ASP A 199 -10.18 15.55 -23.90
C ASP A 199 -8.89 16.14 -23.30
N ASP A 200 -8.16 15.33 -22.53
CA ASP A 200 -6.86 15.71 -21.96
C ASP A 200 -5.73 15.21 -22.87
N ALA A 201 -5.19 16.13 -23.67
CA ALA A 201 -4.11 15.85 -24.62
C ALA A 201 -2.84 15.37 -23.92
N LEU A 202 -2.46 15.97 -22.80
CA LEU A 202 -1.20 15.65 -22.12
C LEU A 202 -1.28 14.27 -21.45
N ALA A 203 -2.43 13.94 -20.87
CA ALA A 203 -2.68 12.59 -20.36
C ALA A 203 -2.75 11.55 -21.48
N ALA A 204 -3.36 11.88 -22.62
CA ALA A 204 -3.46 10.98 -23.77
C ALA A 204 -2.06 10.65 -24.33
N HIS A 205 -1.18 11.64 -24.45
CA HIS A 205 0.18 11.44 -24.98
C HIS A 205 1.00 10.50 -24.08
N ALA A 206 0.94 10.71 -22.76
CA ALA A 206 1.67 9.87 -21.84
C ALA A 206 1.10 8.44 -21.74
N ALA A 207 -0.22 8.27 -21.79
CA ALA A 207 -0.84 6.95 -21.85
C ALA A 207 -0.51 6.21 -23.16
N LEU A 208 -0.41 6.93 -24.28
CA LEU A 208 0.01 6.39 -25.57
C LEU A 208 1.45 5.85 -25.52
N ILE A 209 2.38 6.59 -24.91
CA ILE A 209 3.77 6.12 -24.71
C ILE A 209 3.79 4.88 -23.80
N ALA A 210 3.00 4.87 -22.73
CA ALA A 210 2.93 3.71 -21.82
C ALA A 210 2.39 2.46 -22.54
N TRP A 211 1.38 2.61 -23.39
CA TRP A 211 0.79 1.52 -24.16
C TRP A 211 1.76 0.96 -25.22
N THR A 212 2.41 1.83 -25.99
CA THR A 212 3.38 1.40 -27.02
C THR A 212 4.58 0.66 -26.43
N ARG A 213 5.09 1.09 -25.26
CA ARG A 213 6.13 0.36 -24.51
C ARG A 213 5.66 -1.00 -24.00
N ALA A 214 4.42 -1.09 -23.53
CA ALA A 214 3.86 -2.35 -23.00
C ALA A 214 3.56 -3.39 -24.10
N GLU A 215 3.28 -2.94 -25.33
CA GLU A 215 3.05 -3.80 -26.51
C GLU A 215 4.36 -4.32 -27.15
N GLY A 216 5.53 -3.91 -26.66
CA GLY A 216 6.82 -4.34 -27.20
C GLY A 216 7.24 -3.61 -28.48
N GLY A 217 6.66 -2.43 -28.76
CA GLY A 217 7.19 -1.54 -29.79
C GLY A 217 8.59 -1.04 -29.40
N PRO A 218 9.48 -0.76 -30.38
CA PRO A 218 10.75 -0.12 -30.07
C PRO A 218 10.46 1.16 -29.27
N ALA A 219 11.22 1.39 -28.19
CA ALA A 219 11.20 2.69 -27.54
C ALA A 219 11.43 3.75 -28.62
N PRO A 220 10.72 4.90 -28.60
CA PRO A 220 10.95 5.95 -29.59
C PRO A 220 12.46 6.23 -29.60
N VAL A 221 13.08 5.93 -30.73
CA VAL A 221 14.53 6.00 -30.84
C VAL A 221 14.87 7.47 -30.95
N ALA A 222 15.86 7.91 -30.18
CA ALA A 222 16.50 9.21 -30.36
C ALA A 222 17.26 9.25 -31.69
N THR A 223 16.55 9.18 -32.81
CA THR A 223 17.12 9.30 -34.15
C THR A 223 16.79 10.70 -34.66
N GLY A 224 17.55 11.69 -34.20
CA GLY A 224 17.44 13.06 -34.65
C GLY A 224 18.14 14.03 -33.71
N GLN A 225 18.76 15.08 -34.27
CA GLN A 225 19.43 16.14 -33.52
C GLN A 225 18.45 17.05 -32.75
N ASN A 226 17.13 16.91 -32.96
CA ASN A 226 16.11 17.64 -32.22
C ASN A 226 15.48 16.77 -31.14
N ALA A 227 15.34 17.30 -29.92
CA ALA A 227 14.65 16.63 -28.80
C ALA A 227 13.18 16.27 -29.12
N LEU A 228 12.60 16.88 -30.15
CA LEU A 228 11.27 16.60 -30.69
C LEU A 228 11.21 15.30 -31.51
N ASP A 229 12.32 14.90 -32.13
CA ASP A 229 12.42 13.67 -32.94
C ASP A 229 12.67 12.44 -32.07
N ALA A 230 13.23 12.63 -30.87
CA ALA A 230 13.52 11.56 -29.92
C ALA A 230 12.29 10.87 -29.31
N GLN A 231 11.09 11.39 -29.61
CA GLN A 231 9.81 10.84 -29.18
C GLN A 231 8.92 10.45 -30.38
N ALA A 232 9.46 10.49 -31.60
CA ALA A 232 8.72 10.12 -32.80
C ALA A 232 8.42 8.61 -32.81
N PHE A 233 7.16 8.27 -33.07
CA PHE A 233 6.77 6.90 -33.37
C PHE A 233 7.30 6.54 -34.75
N ASP A 234 7.94 5.38 -34.88
CA ASP A 234 8.38 4.90 -36.19
C ASP A 234 7.16 4.59 -37.10
N ALA A 235 7.39 4.51 -38.41
CA ALA A 235 6.33 4.21 -39.38
C ALA A 235 5.66 2.84 -39.17
N ASN A 236 6.24 1.97 -38.33
CA ASN A 236 5.78 0.61 -38.07
C ASN A 236 5.12 0.44 -36.68
N THR A 237 5.03 1.50 -35.87
CA THR A 237 4.47 1.45 -34.51
C THR A 237 2.96 1.19 -34.55
N PHE A 238 2.27 1.73 -35.55
CA PHE A 238 0.83 1.63 -35.71
C PHE A 238 0.46 0.90 -37.00
N ARG A 239 -0.54 0.01 -36.95
CA ARG A 239 -1.03 -0.74 -38.11
C ARG A 239 -1.96 0.09 -38.99
N THR A 240 -2.62 1.09 -38.41
CA THR A 240 -3.59 1.92 -39.11
C THR A 240 -3.05 3.34 -39.33
N PRO A 241 -3.17 3.89 -40.55
CA PRO A 241 -2.73 5.27 -40.83
C PRO A 241 -3.54 6.32 -40.05
N ALA A 242 -4.78 5.97 -39.66
CA ALA A 242 -5.62 6.81 -38.80
C ALA A 242 -5.01 7.02 -37.41
N MET A 243 -4.38 6.00 -36.83
CA MET A 243 -3.73 6.10 -35.51
C MET A 243 -2.43 6.90 -35.60
N ALA A 244 -1.63 6.69 -36.65
CA ALA A 244 -0.43 7.48 -36.89
C ALA A 244 -0.75 8.98 -37.02
N LYS A 245 -1.79 9.31 -37.80
CA LYS A 245 -2.27 10.70 -37.92
C LYS A 245 -2.77 11.26 -36.58
N ALA A 246 -3.54 10.50 -35.81
CA ALA A 246 -4.05 10.95 -34.51
C ALA A 246 -2.94 11.20 -33.47
N ALA A 247 -1.87 10.38 -33.49
CA ALA A 247 -0.69 10.57 -32.65
C ALA A 247 0.11 11.82 -33.05
N GLU A 248 0.22 12.07 -34.36
CA GLU A 248 0.88 13.26 -34.91
C GLU A 248 0.09 14.54 -34.60
N ASP A 249 -1.23 14.55 -34.83
CA ASP A 249 -2.11 15.67 -34.48
C ASP A 249 -2.02 16.00 -32.97
N LEU A 250 -1.90 14.97 -32.12
CA LEU A 250 -1.71 15.12 -30.68
C LEU A 250 -0.36 15.77 -30.34
N ARG A 251 0.72 15.32 -30.99
CA ARG A 251 2.07 15.86 -30.81
C ARG A 251 2.16 17.31 -31.28
N GLN A 252 1.60 17.63 -32.45
CA GLN A 252 1.53 18.98 -32.97
C GLN A 252 0.73 19.90 -32.04
N HIS A 253 -0.35 19.39 -31.44
CA HIS A 253 -1.12 20.16 -30.47
C HIS A 253 -0.33 20.47 -29.18
N LEU A 254 0.45 19.51 -28.67
CA LEU A 254 1.22 19.69 -27.42
C LEU A 254 2.54 20.46 -27.61
N TYR A 255 3.22 20.27 -28.75
CA TYR A 255 4.59 20.76 -28.96
C TYR A 255 4.75 21.68 -30.18
N GLY A 256 3.76 21.78 -31.06
CA GLY A 256 3.84 22.60 -32.27
C GLY A 256 3.88 24.11 -32.01
N ALA A 257 3.44 24.57 -30.84
CA ALA A 257 3.42 25.99 -30.47
C ALA A 257 4.82 26.62 -30.33
N GLY A 258 5.88 25.81 -30.12
CA GLY A 258 7.25 26.31 -29.91
C GLY A 258 8.06 26.62 -31.17
N SER A 259 7.57 26.26 -32.37
CA SER A 259 8.31 26.43 -33.63
C SER A 259 7.91 27.67 -34.45
N SER A 260 6.91 28.43 -34.00
CA SER A 260 6.40 29.61 -34.72
C SER A 260 7.04 30.91 -34.22
N SER A 261 8.35 31.07 -34.43
CA SER A 261 9.02 32.37 -34.38
C SER A 261 9.50 32.78 -35.77
N ALA A 262 8.55 33.03 -36.68
CA ALA A 262 8.67 33.96 -37.81
C ALA A 262 7.50 33.71 -38.79
N GLY A 263 6.68 34.74 -38.96
CA GLY A 263 5.73 35.00 -40.06
C GLY A 263 5.31 33.83 -40.97
N SER A 264 4.10 33.31 -40.73
CA SER A 264 3.13 33.03 -41.79
C SER A 264 1.85 32.51 -41.16
N SER A 265 0.80 33.35 -41.19
CA SER A 265 -0.58 32.91 -41.05
C SER A 265 -0.91 31.87 -42.12
N ARG A 266 -0.85 30.59 -41.80
CA ARG A 266 -1.49 29.53 -42.59
C ARG A 266 -2.48 28.77 -41.71
N ALA A 267 -3.74 29.05 -42.01
CA ALA A 267 -4.91 28.19 -41.95
C ALA A 267 -4.76 26.85 -41.23
N GLY A 268 -5.55 26.71 -40.16
CA GLY A 268 -5.91 25.41 -39.60
C GLY A 268 -4.98 24.94 -38.50
N SER A 269 -5.03 25.56 -37.31
CA SER A 269 -4.63 24.85 -36.10
C SER A 269 -5.49 23.59 -36.01
N THR A 270 -4.95 22.44 -36.40
CA THR A 270 -5.59 21.15 -36.23
C THR A 270 -5.74 20.94 -34.72
N ARG A 271 -6.86 21.41 -34.16
CA ARG A 271 -7.18 21.18 -32.75
C ARG A 271 -7.30 19.68 -32.62
N TRP A 272 -6.40 19.08 -31.84
CA TRP A 272 -6.57 17.72 -31.40
C TRP A 272 -7.96 17.56 -30.78
N ARG A 273 -8.64 16.45 -31.10
CA ARG A 273 -9.95 16.11 -30.55
C ARG A 273 -9.88 14.71 -29.97
N GLY A 274 -10.14 14.57 -28.68
CA GLY A 274 -10.15 13.30 -27.97
C GLY A 274 -11.08 12.27 -28.61
N ALA A 275 -12.22 12.68 -29.17
CA ALA A 275 -13.14 11.79 -29.88
C ALA A 275 -12.54 11.17 -31.17
N ALA A 276 -11.76 11.95 -31.93
CA ALA A 276 -11.08 11.47 -33.13
C ALA A 276 -9.89 10.55 -32.77
N CYS A 277 -9.18 10.88 -31.70
CA CYS A 277 -8.14 10.00 -31.16
C CYS A 277 -8.75 8.67 -30.67
N LEU A 278 -9.90 8.70 -29.99
CA LEU A 278 -10.59 7.52 -29.50
C LEU A 278 -11.05 6.58 -30.64
N SER A 279 -11.57 7.13 -31.74
CA SER A 279 -11.97 6.32 -32.90
C SER A 279 -10.77 5.68 -33.58
N ALA A 280 -9.65 6.41 -33.69
CA ALA A 280 -8.39 5.88 -34.21
C ALA A 280 -7.82 4.75 -33.33
N VAL A 281 -7.83 4.91 -32.01
CA VAL A 281 -7.42 3.86 -31.05
C VAL A 281 -8.27 2.60 -31.20
N ARG A 282 -9.60 2.76 -31.35
CA ARG A 282 -10.50 1.61 -31.58
C ARG A 282 -10.21 0.90 -32.90
N ALA A 283 -9.97 1.65 -33.97
CA ALA A 283 -9.63 1.10 -35.28
C ALA A 283 -8.31 0.31 -35.24
N GLU A 284 -7.31 0.82 -34.51
CA GLU A 284 -6.03 0.16 -34.30
C GLU A 284 -6.17 -1.14 -33.51
N CYS A 285 -6.94 -1.16 -32.42
CA CYS A 285 -7.23 -2.38 -31.67
C CYS A 285 -7.94 -3.43 -32.55
N ALA A 286 -8.89 -3.00 -33.38
CA ALA A 286 -9.59 -3.89 -34.30
C ALA A 286 -8.65 -4.46 -35.39
N ALA A 287 -7.74 -3.65 -35.93
CA ALA A 287 -6.73 -4.09 -36.90
C ALA A 287 -5.74 -5.09 -36.29
N ARG A 288 -5.34 -4.88 -35.03
CA ARG A 288 -4.50 -5.80 -34.26
C ARG A 288 -5.20 -7.13 -33.99
N ALA A 289 -6.47 -7.09 -33.57
CA ALA A 289 -7.27 -8.29 -33.35
C ALA A 289 -7.43 -9.14 -34.62
N ARG A 290 -7.59 -8.51 -35.79
CA ARG A 290 -7.66 -9.20 -37.10
C ARG A 290 -6.33 -9.83 -37.53
N SER A 291 -5.21 -9.23 -37.11
CA SER A 291 -3.86 -9.69 -37.47
C SER A 291 -3.28 -10.72 -36.51
N ALA A 292 -3.93 -10.96 -35.36
CA ALA A 292 -3.49 -11.95 -34.40
C ALA A 292 -3.65 -13.35 -35.00
N PRO A 293 -2.59 -14.18 -35.08
CA PRO A 293 -2.72 -15.53 -35.60
C PRO A 293 -3.75 -16.27 -34.74
N LYS A 294 -4.77 -16.83 -35.40
CA LYS A 294 -5.74 -17.72 -34.76
C LYS A 294 -4.90 -18.84 -34.13
N ARG A 295 -4.79 -18.86 -32.80
CA ARG A 295 -4.14 -19.96 -32.06
C ARG A 295 -4.95 -21.23 -32.37
N ARG A 296 -4.64 -21.90 -33.48
CA ARG A 296 -5.01 -23.29 -33.71
C ARG A 296 -4.41 -24.01 -32.52
N GLY A 297 -5.28 -24.59 -31.69
CA GLY A 297 -4.89 -25.24 -30.45
C GLY A 297 -3.67 -26.10 -30.71
N ALA A 298 -2.56 -25.75 -30.06
CA ALA A 298 -1.39 -26.62 -30.02
C ALA A 298 -1.86 -27.91 -29.35
N ARG A 299 -2.23 -28.91 -30.15
CA ARG A 299 -2.28 -30.29 -29.69
C ARG A 299 -0.87 -30.58 -29.21
N LEU A 300 -0.70 -30.65 -27.89
CA LEU A 300 0.50 -31.18 -27.28
C LEU A 300 0.73 -32.56 -27.91
N ALA A 301 1.87 -32.74 -28.57
CA ALA A 301 2.29 -34.06 -29.03
C ALA A 301 2.45 -34.97 -27.80
N PRO A 302 1.99 -36.24 -27.85
CA PRO A 302 2.19 -37.15 -26.74
C PRO A 302 3.70 -37.35 -26.53
N LEU A 303 4.16 -37.02 -25.34
CA LEU A 303 5.45 -37.44 -24.82
C LEU A 303 5.33 -38.94 -24.54
N TYR A 304 5.71 -39.77 -25.51
CA TYR A 304 6.41 -41.06 -25.45
C TYR A 304 6.17 -41.83 -26.78
N PRO A 305 7.22 -42.41 -27.40
CA PRO A 305 7.09 -43.30 -28.55
C PRO A 305 6.46 -44.65 -28.20
#